data_AF-A0A960D610-F1
#
_entry.id   AF-A0A960D610-F1
#
_cell.length_a   1.000
_cell.length_b   1.000
_cell.length_c   1.000
_cell.angle_alpha   90.00
_cell.angle_beta   90.00
_cell.angle_gamma   90.00
#
_symmetry.space_group_name_H-M   'P 1'
#
loop_
_entity.id
_entity.type
_entity.pdbx_description
1 polymer ?
#
loop_
_entity_poly.entity_id
_entity_poly.type
_entity_poly.pdbx_seq_one_letter_code
_entity_poly.pdbx_strand_id
1 'polypeptide(L)'
;MQRLPAGQVPAALSRGAILVDIRPAAQRAAEGEVPAALVIERNVLEWRCDPTSDARLPQAVDDDVEWVLLCSQGYTSSLAAAALVDLGLHRATDVIGGYQALSDAGVLAELA
;
A
#
# COMPACT_ATOMS: atom_id res chain seq x y z
N MET A 1 -9.82 -4.58 -10.26
CA MET A 1 -8.45 -4.25 -9.83
C MET A 1 -7.48 -5.37 -10.23
N GLN A 2 -6.30 -5.02 -10.75
CA GLN A 2 -5.22 -5.97 -11.03
C GLN A 2 -4.18 -5.89 -9.90
N ARG A 3 -3.92 -7.01 -9.22
CA ARG A 3 -2.97 -7.09 -8.10
C ARG A 3 -1.52 -7.07 -8.59
N LEU A 4 -0.62 -6.49 -7.81
CA LEU A 4 0.76 -6.24 -8.20
C LEU A 4 1.72 -7.34 -7.68
N PRO A 5 2.48 -8.03 -8.53
CA PRO A 5 3.57 -8.91 -8.07
C PRO A 5 4.68 -8.12 -7.36
N ALA A 6 5.32 -8.72 -6.36
CA ALA A 6 6.39 -8.09 -5.57
C ALA A 6 7.47 -7.40 -6.41
N GLY A 7 8.01 -8.09 -7.43
CA GLY A 7 9.04 -7.55 -8.31
C GLY A 7 8.61 -6.37 -9.19
N GLN A 8 7.33 -6.02 -9.24
CA GLN A 8 6.83 -4.85 -9.97
C GLN A 8 6.64 -3.61 -9.10
N VAL A 9 6.84 -3.71 -7.78
CA VAL A 9 6.74 -2.59 -6.84
C VAL A 9 7.74 -1.46 -7.16
N PRO A 10 9.04 -1.72 -7.45
CA PRO A 10 9.97 -0.65 -7.80
C PRO A 10 9.54 0.16 -9.04
N ALA A 11 9.02 -0.54 -10.07
CA ALA A 11 8.47 0.10 -11.26
C ALA A 11 7.19 0.88 -10.96
N ALA A 12 6.43 0.52 -9.93
CA ALA A 12 5.27 1.27 -9.45
C ALA A 12 5.66 2.58 -8.78
N LEU A 13 6.63 2.53 -7.89
CA LEU A 13 7.14 3.73 -7.25
C LEU A 13 7.75 4.69 -8.27
N SER A 14 8.48 4.16 -9.25
CA SER A 14 9.10 4.96 -10.32
C SER A 14 8.09 5.72 -11.20
N ARG A 15 6.86 5.21 -11.36
CA ARG A 15 5.76 5.90 -12.07
C ARG A 15 4.88 6.78 -11.16
N GLY A 16 5.25 6.95 -9.89
CA GLY A 16 4.58 7.81 -8.93
C GLY A 16 3.53 7.13 -8.06
N ALA A 17 3.49 5.79 -8.02
CA ALA A 17 2.62 5.09 -7.07
C ALA A 17 3.09 5.27 -5.62
N ILE A 18 2.18 5.13 -4.67
CA ILE A 18 2.43 5.29 -3.24
C ILE A 18 2.26 3.94 -2.57
N LEU A 19 3.38 3.37 -2.11
CA LEU A 19 3.37 2.15 -1.29
C LEU A 19 2.89 2.50 0.12
N VAL A 20 1.86 1.79 0.60
CA VAL A 20 1.25 2.00 1.91
C VAL A 20 1.34 0.72 2.73
N ASP A 21 2.03 0.78 3.87
CA ASP A 21 2.06 -0.32 4.82
C ASP A 21 0.91 -0.20 5.82
N ILE A 22 -0.03 -1.15 5.75
CA ILE A 22 -1.22 -1.20 6.59
C ILE A 22 -1.10 -2.17 7.78
N ARG A 23 0.08 -2.78 7.98
CA ARG A 23 0.33 -3.68 9.11
C ARG A 23 0.31 -2.90 10.43
N PRO A 24 -0.19 -3.48 11.53
CA PRO A 24 -0.07 -2.87 12.86
C PRO A 24 1.40 -2.67 13.27
N ALA A 25 1.68 -1.68 14.11
CA ALA A 25 3.03 -1.38 14.58
C ALA A 25 3.77 -2.60 15.18
N ALA A 26 3.08 -3.45 15.96
CA ALA A 26 3.67 -4.65 16.54
C ALA A 26 4.15 -5.66 15.48
N GLN A 27 3.44 -5.74 14.35
CA GLN A 27 3.79 -6.63 13.25
C GLN A 27 4.99 -6.09 12.47
N ARG A 28 5.05 -4.78 12.20
CA ARG A 28 6.23 -4.16 11.57
C ARG A 28 7.46 -4.26 12.45
N ALA A 29 7.32 -4.12 13.77
CA ALA A 29 8.41 -4.32 14.72
C ALA A 29 8.96 -5.77 14.71
N ALA A 30 8.11 -6.76 14.43
CA ALA A 30 8.52 -8.17 14.36
C ALA A 30 9.09 -8.57 12.99
N GLU A 31 8.46 -8.11 11.91
CA GLU A 31 8.80 -8.53 10.55
C GLU A 31 9.86 -7.63 9.90
N GLY A 32 9.89 -6.34 10.24
CA GLY A 32 10.70 -5.30 9.62
C GLY A 32 9.85 -4.19 9.00
N GLU A 33 10.42 -2.99 8.93
CA GLU A 33 9.85 -1.83 8.24
C GLU A 33 10.13 -1.91 6.73
N VAL A 34 9.29 -1.26 5.92
CA VAL A 34 9.47 -1.22 4.46
C VAL A 34 9.96 0.17 4.05
N PRO A 35 11.14 0.28 3.44
CA PRO A 35 11.63 1.55 2.93
C PRO A 35 10.65 2.19 1.94
N ALA A 36 10.57 3.52 1.94
CA ALA A 36 9.67 4.34 1.12
C ALA A 36 8.15 4.11 1.33
N ALA A 37 7.73 3.19 2.19
CA ALA A 37 6.31 2.96 2.47
C ALA A 37 5.76 4.01 3.44
N LEU A 38 4.58 4.55 3.11
CA LEU A 38 3.79 5.35 4.04
C LEU A 38 3.05 4.42 4.99
N VAL A 39 3.23 4.61 6.29
CA VAL A 39 2.53 3.80 7.30
C VAL A 39 1.14 4.38 7.55
N ILE A 40 0.11 3.61 7.21
CA ILE A 40 -1.29 3.92 7.48
C ILE A 40 -1.96 2.65 7.99
N GLU A 41 -2.18 2.52 9.30
CA GLU A 41 -2.85 1.32 9.81
C GLU A 41 -4.26 1.18 9.21
N ARG A 42 -4.68 -0.08 9.03
CA ARG A 42 -5.93 -0.40 8.32
C ARG A 42 -7.16 0.35 8.83
N ASN A 43 -7.24 0.62 10.13
CA ASN A 43 -8.40 1.23 10.77
C ASN A 43 -8.74 2.65 10.28
N VAL A 44 -7.77 3.38 9.71
CA VAL A 44 -7.96 4.77 9.28
C VAL A 44 -7.81 4.96 7.77
N LEU A 45 -7.60 3.87 7.03
CA LEU A 45 -7.11 3.92 5.65
C LEU A 45 -8.03 4.73 4.73
N GLU A 46 -9.33 4.45 4.74
CA GLU A 46 -10.30 5.00 3.79
C GLU A 46 -10.29 6.52 3.78
N TRP A 47 -10.50 7.16 4.93
CA TRP A 47 -10.59 8.62 5.01
C TRP A 47 -9.22 9.30 4.95
N ARG A 48 -8.12 8.56 5.12
CA ARG A 48 -6.76 9.08 4.91
C ARG A 48 -6.40 9.13 3.42
N CYS A 49 -6.92 8.21 2.62
CA CYS A 49 -6.68 8.11 1.18
C CYS A 49 -7.70 8.87 0.33
N ASP A 50 -8.89 9.18 0.86
CA ASP A 50 -9.95 9.93 0.16
C ASP A 50 -9.58 11.43 0.00
N PRO A 51 -9.49 11.97 -1.23
CA PRO A 51 -9.15 13.37 -1.47
C PRO A 51 -10.22 14.36 -1.00
N THR A 52 -11.46 13.91 -0.79
CA THR A 52 -12.58 14.72 -0.31
C THR A 52 -12.65 14.82 1.22
N SER A 53 -11.91 13.96 1.93
CA SER A 53 -11.86 13.94 3.39
C SER A 53 -11.07 15.12 3.96
N ASP A 54 -11.63 15.77 5.00
CA ASP A 54 -10.92 16.81 5.77
C ASP A 54 -9.68 16.28 6.51
N ALA A 55 -9.65 14.96 6.79
CA ALA A 55 -8.56 14.29 7.49
C ALA A 55 -7.57 13.59 6.53
N ARG A 56 -7.67 13.85 5.23
CA ARG A 56 -6.85 13.21 4.21
C ARG A 56 -5.35 13.45 4.42
N LEU A 57 -4.56 12.57 3.86
CA LEU A 57 -3.12 12.78 3.76
C LEU A 57 -2.79 13.77 2.63
N PRO A 58 -1.66 14.49 2.72
CA PRO A 58 -1.23 15.41 1.65
C PRO A 58 -1.11 14.75 0.28
N GLN A 59 -0.84 13.44 0.25
CA GLN A 59 -0.70 12.63 -0.95
C GLN A 59 -2.04 12.32 -1.63
N ALA A 60 -3.17 12.38 -0.92
CA ALA A 60 -4.51 12.18 -1.47
C ALA A 60 -4.96 13.45 -2.21
N VAL A 61 -4.33 13.73 -3.35
CA VAL A 61 -4.56 14.96 -4.13
C VAL A 61 -5.79 14.86 -5.04
N ASP A 62 -6.09 13.67 -5.54
CA ASP A 62 -7.22 13.32 -6.40
C ASP A 62 -7.44 11.79 -6.40
N ASP A 63 -8.42 11.33 -7.18
CA ASP A 63 -8.77 9.91 -7.32
C ASP A 63 -7.79 9.12 -8.22
N ASP A 64 -6.87 9.81 -8.91
CA ASP A 64 -5.86 9.21 -9.81
C ASP A 64 -4.57 8.80 -9.07
N VAL A 65 -4.52 8.95 -7.74
CA VAL A 65 -3.40 8.46 -6.92
C VAL A 65 -3.39 6.92 -6.91
N GLU A 66 -2.25 6.33 -7.31
CA GLU A 66 -2.05 4.88 -7.28
C GLU A 66 -1.61 4.42 -5.88
N TRP A 67 -2.58 4.10 -5.03
CA TRP A 67 -2.36 3.51 -3.72
C TRP A 67 -2.01 2.02 -3.83
N VAL A 68 -0.78 1.62 -3.49
CA VAL A 68 -0.34 0.22 -3.49
C VAL A 68 -0.29 -0.25 -2.04
N LEU A 69 -1.28 -1.05 -1.63
CA LEU A 69 -1.43 -1.47 -0.25
C LEU A 69 -0.61 -2.73 0.06
N LEU A 70 0.00 -2.72 1.25
CA LEU A 70 0.84 -3.79 1.74
C LEU A 70 0.38 -4.25 3.12
N CYS A 71 0.04 -5.53 3.25
CA CYS A 71 0.02 -6.21 4.53
C CYS A 71 1.07 -7.32 4.55
N SER A 72 1.11 -8.16 5.58
CA SER A 72 2.16 -9.19 5.68
C SER A 72 2.11 -10.24 4.57
N GLN A 73 0.93 -10.77 4.24
CA GLN A 73 0.78 -11.90 3.29
C GLN A 73 -0.12 -11.58 2.08
N GLY A 74 -0.59 -10.33 1.93
CA GLY A 74 -1.47 -9.94 0.82
C GLY A 74 -2.96 -10.28 1.02
N TYR A 75 -3.38 -10.72 2.21
CA TYR A 75 -4.79 -11.02 2.50
C TYR A 75 -5.57 -9.74 2.81
N THR A 76 -5.24 -9.09 3.93
CA THR A 76 -5.89 -7.84 4.37
C THR A 76 -5.75 -6.71 3.35
N SER A 77 -4.59 -6.57 2.70
CA SER A 77 -4.35 -5.51 1.72
C SER A 77 -5.24 -5.63 0.49
N SER A 78 -5.54 -6.84 0.03
CA SER A 78 -6.44 -7.04 -1.12
C SER A 78 -7.87 -6.58 -0.84
N LEU A 79 -8.38 -6.84 0.37
CA LEU A 79 -9.70 -6.37 0.81
C LEU A 79 -9.72 -4.86 1.03
N ALA A 80 -8.64 -4.32 1.59
CA ALA A 80 -8.49 -2.88 1.78
C ALA A 80 -8.46 -2.14 0.44
N ALA A 81 -7.75 -2.66 -0.56
CA ALA A 81 -7.65 -2.05 -1.87
C ALA A 81 -9.00 -2.10 -2.61
N ALA A 82 -9.74 -3.21 -2.49
CA ALA A 82 -11.11 -3.29 -2.99
C ALA A 82 -12.01 -2.22 -2.35
N ALA A 83 -11.93 -2.00 -1.03
CA ALA A 83 -12.69 -0.96 -0.36
C ALA A 83 -12.33 0.46 -0.85
N LEU A 84 -11.05 0.74 -1.13
CA LEU A 84 -10.64 2.01 -1.73
C LEU A 84 -11.19 2.19 -3.16
N VAL A 85 -11.19 1.13 -3.96
CA VAL A 85 -11.80 1.14 -5.30
C VAL A 85 -13.31 1.41 -5.22
N ASP A 86 -14.01 0.80 -4.27
CA ASP A 86 -15.45 1.01 -4.05
C ASP A 86 -15.78 2.47 -3.67
N LEU A 87 -14.82 3.18 -3.05
CA LEU A 87 -14.91 4.61 -2.72
C LEU A 87 -14.54 5.53 -3.89
N GLY A 88 -14.15 4.99 -5.05
CA GLY A 88 -13.79 5.77 -6.23
C GLY A 88 -12.29 5.98 -6.45
N LEU A 89 -11.44 5.53 -5.52
CA LEU A 89 -9.97 5.54 -5.66
C LEU A 89 -9.53 4.41 -6.61
N HIS A 90 -9.83 4.62 -7.88
CA HIS A 90 -9.89 3.58 -8.91
C HIS A 90 -8.53 2.95 -9.26
N ARG A 91 -7.41 3.61 -8.91
CA ARG A 91 -6.04 3.08 -9.07
C ARG A 91 -5.52 2.33 -7.84
N ALA A 92 -6.32 2.17 -6.78
CA ALA A 92 -5.90 1.38 -5.63
C ALA A 92 -5.66 -0.08 -6.01
N THR A 93 -4.56 -0.64 -5.51
CA THR A 93 -4.17 -2.04 -5.67
C THR A 93 -3.42 -2.56 -4.45
N ASP A 94 -2.99 -3.81 -4.47
CA ASP A 94 -2.21 -4.42 -3.41
C ASP A 94 -1.07 -5.30 -3.93
N VAL A 95 -0.12 -5.61 -3.05
CA VAL A 95 0.99 -6.51 -3.37
C VAL A 95 0.61 -7.97 -3.10
N ILE A 96 0.71 -8.80 -4.15
CA ILE A 96 0.51 -10.26 -4.04
C ILE A 96 1.57 -10.84 -3.09
N GLY A 97 1.10 -11.53 -2.05
CA GLY A 97 1.98 -12.13 -1.04
C GLY A 97 2.55 -11.15 -0.01
N GLY A 98 2.19 -9.86 -0.10
CA GLY A 98 2.49 -8.87 0.92
C GLY A 98 3.98 -8.63 1.17
N TYR A 99 4.31 -8.21 2.40
CA TYR A 99 5.67 -8.01 2.88
C TYR A 99 6.54 -9.25 2.68
N GLN A 100 5.99 -10.43 2.96
CA GLN A 100 6.72 -11.69 2.84
C GLN A 100 7.25 -11.88 1.42
N ALA A 101 6.42 -11.63 0.40
CA ALA A 101 6.85 -11.73 -0.99
C ALA A 101 7.88 -10.68 -1.39
N LEU A 102 7.83 -9.46 -0.84
CA LEU A 102 8.88 -8.45 -1.06
C LEU A 102 10.21 -8.87 -0.44
N SER A 103 10.17 -9.45 0.76
CA SER A 103 11.34 -9.97 1.45
C SER A 103 11.95 -11.14 0.69
N ASP A 104 11.14 -12.14 0.34
CA ASP A 104 11.57 -13.36 -0.35
C ASP A 104 12.14 -13.06 -1.75
N ALA A 105 11.60 -12.03 -2.43
CA ALA A 105 12.08 -11.60 -3.74
C ALA A 105 13.29 -10.65 -3.68
N GLY A 106 13.78 -10.28 -2.49
CA GLY A 106 14.89 -9.35 -2.32
C GLY A 106 14.57 -7.88 -2.63
N VAL A 107 13.29 -7.56 -2.90
CA VAL A 107 12.84 -6.23 -3.33
C VAL A 107 13.04 -5.18 -2.24
N LEU A 108 12.97 -5.56 -0.95
CA LEU A 108 13.18 -4.61 0.16
C LEU A 108 14.52 -3.89 0.09
N ALA A 109 15.57 -4.55 -0.43
CA ALA A 109 16.88 -3.94 -0.59
C ALA A 109 16.94 -2.93 -1.75
N GLU A 110 16.08 -3.08 -2.76
CA GLU A 110 15.98 -2.16 -3.91
C GLU A 110 15.19 -0.89 -3.57
N LEU A 111 14.38 -0.94 -2.51
CA LEU A 111 13.57 0.18 -2.04
C LEU A 111 14.31 1.12 -1.06
N ALA A 112 15.49 0.70 -0.59
CA ALA A 112 16.27 1.37 0.44
C ALA A 112 17.04 2.61 -0.05
#